data_AF-A0A7C2ERC0-F1
#
_entry.id   AF-A0A7C2ERC0-F1
#
_cell.length_a   1.000
_cell.length_b   1.000
_cell.length_c   1.000
_cell.angle_alpha   90.00
_cell.angle_beta   90.00
_cell.angle_gamma   90.00
#
_symmetry.space_group_name_H-M   'P 1'
#
loop_
_entity.id
_entity.type
_entity.pdbx_description
1 polymer ?
#
loop_
_entity_poly.entity_id
_entity_poly.type
_entity_poly.pdbx_seq_one_letter_code
_entity_poly.pdbx_strand_id
1 'polypeptide(L)'
;MASWLGVMHPGRAQQKQWKDRAEYDLFEAARKEADPKKKLDALNTWKQKYPATDFEEERLLLFTQTYQQLGDAAQMYDSAAALLQKNPNNIQGLYFLTSLTTSMGDTAPAKLANGEKYAKALLAAIGTLKKPDNMADEAWNRELDALRVVAHTTLGWVAMQRKNNTAAEEEFRRVLKMNPNNGQVSFWLGTVILAQRDPDKQSEAFFHFARAGHYSGEGAMPPAGRKQVADYLTKIYTTFHGDESGLADLVSMAQKSAFPPPGLKIKSKEEIAFEKEEELKRKDPELALWLNLKRLLTGPDGENYFTNSMRNTKVTGLRGYLMSATPADRPNTLVLALSDRSGPGEITLVLDEPFRYSAPRGTTIRFEGIAKSFTRQPFMLTFDAEQSSIQGWPPPPTRRPPTKK
;
A
#
# COMPACT_ATOMS: atom_id res chain seq x y z
N MET A 1 -10.40 -0.48 -30.99
CA MET A 1 -8.99 -0.81 -31.32
C MET A 1 -8.68 -0.18 -32.66
N ALA A 2 -7.51 0.44 -32.80
CA ALA A 2 -7.32 1.47 -33.81
C ALA A 2 -7.36 0.91 -35.25
N SER A 3 -8.35 1.38 -36.01
CA SER A 3 -8.68 0.96 -37.39
C SER A 3 -7.49 1.02 -38.37
N TRP A 4 -6.49 1.85 -38.06
CA TRP A 4 -5.28 2.05 -38.88
C TRP A 4 -4.27 0.91 -38.77
N LEU A 5 -4.33 0.05 -37.74
CA LEU A 5 -3.42 -1.10 -37.62
C LEU A 5 -3.59 -2.11 -38.77
N GLY A 6 -4.76 -2.14 -39.41
CA GLY A 6 -5.00 -2.97 -40.59
C GLY A 6 -4.47 -2.38 -41.91
N VAL A 7 -3.94 -1.15 -41.88
CA VAL A 7 -3.51 -0.40 -43.09
C VAL A 7 -1.98 -0.43 -43.26
N MET A 8 -1.22 -0.86 -42.26
CA MET A 8 0.24 -0.88 -42.32
C MET A 8 0.79 -2.27 -42.64
N HIS A 9 0.98 -2.54 -43.92
CA HIS A 9 1.79 -3.67 -44.39
C HIS A 9 3.22 -3.22 -44.67
N PRO A 10 4.25 -3.74 -43.96
CA PRO A 10 5.63 -3.56 -44.37
C PRO A 10 5.97 -4.56 -45.49
N GLY A 11 6.25 -4.05 -46.68
CA GLY A 11 6.96 -4.79 -47.74
C GLY A 11 6.11 -5.28 -48.91
N ARG A 12 6.73 -5.25 -50.10
CA ARG A 12 6.17 -5.68 -51.40
C ARG A 12 5.54 -7.07 -51.32
N ALA A 13 4.22 -7.13 -51.33
CA ALA A 13 3.48 -8.38 -51.50
C ALA A 13 3.45 -8.76 -52.99
N GLN A 14 3.71 -10.04 -53.27
CA GLN A 14 3.26 -10.69 -54.49
C GLN A 14 1.77 -10.38 -54.67
N GLN A 15 1.35 -10.03 -55.89
CA GLN A 15 -0.03 -9.61 -56.14
C GLN A 15 -0.98 -10.77 -55.79
N LYS A 16 -1.64 -10.71 -54.63
CA LYS A 16 -2.55 -11.76 -54.15
C LYS A 16 -3.66 -11.98 -55.17
N GLN A 17 -3.94 -13.24 -55.52
CA GLN A 17 -4.96 -13.58 -56.49
C GLN A 17 -6.04 -14.44 -55.84
N TRP A 18 -7.29 -14.13 -56.18
CA TRP A 18 -8.41 -15.01 -55.89
C TRP A 18 -8.31 -16.26 -56.76
N LYS A 19 -8.60 -17.43 -56.21
CA LYS A 19 -8.67 -18.68 -56.96
C LYS A 19 -9.79 -18.62 -58.00
N ASP A 20 -10.92 -18.00 -57.65
CA ASP A 20 -12.06 -17.74 -58.52
C ASP A 20 -12.94 -16.61 -57.95
N ARG A 21 -14.05 -16.31 -58.64
CA ARG A 21 -15.02 -15.30 -58.18
C ARG A 21 -15.73 -15.70 -56.88
N ALA A 22 -15.97 -17.00 -56.67
CA ALA A 22 -16.68 -17.48 -55.49
C ALA A 22 -15.85 -17.32 -54.22
N GLU A 23 -14.52 -17.40 -54.30
CA GLU A 23 -13.63 -17.07 -53.18
C GLU A 23 -13.76 -15.59 -52.76
N TYR A 24 -13.75 -14.68 -53.74
CA TYR A 24 -13.95 -13.25 -53.50
C TYR A 24 -15.30 -12.97 -52.84
N ASP A 25 -16.37 -13.59 -53.34
CA ASP A 25 -17.71 -13.41 -52.78
C ASP A 25 -17.80 -13.92 -51.33
N LEU A 26 -17.11 -15.03 -50.99
CA LEU A 26 -17.02 -15.52 -49.60
C LEU A 26 -16.23 -14.59 -48.69
N PHE A 27 -15.10 -14.05 -49.17
CA PHE A 27 -14.35 -13.04 -48.43
C PHE A 27 -15.20 -11.81 -48.13
N GLU A 28 -15.88 -11.25 -49.15
CA GLU A 28 -16.72 -10.07 -48.98
C GLU A 28 -17.91 -10.35 -48.05
N ALA A 29 -18.53 -11.53 -48.16
CA ALA A 29 -19.60 -11.96 -47.27
C ALA A 29 -19.12 -12.01 -45.81
N ALA A 30 -17.99 -12.68 -45.54
CA ALA A 30 -17.42 -12.76 -44.19
C ALA A 30 -16.97 -11.38 -43.67
N ARG A 31 -16.42 -10.52 -44.53
CA ARG A 31 -15.95 -9.19 -44.14
C ARG A 31 -17.10 -8.27 -43.72
N LYS A 32 -18.21 -8.29 -44.48
CA LYS A 32 -19.37 -7.41 -44.28
C LYS A 32 -20.37 -7.93 -43.24
N GLU A 33 -20.34 -9.22 -42.92
CA GLU A 33 -21.22 -9.80 -41.91
C GLU A 33 -20.97 -9.14 -40.54
N ALA A 34 -22.05 -8.68 -39.92
CA ALA A 34 -22.02 -7.96 -38.66
C ALA A 34 -22.28 -8.88 -37.46
N ASP A 35 -23.05 -9.96 -37.66
CA ASP A 35 -23.28 -10.95 -36.63
C ASP A 35 -22.03 -11.85 -36.48
N PRO A 36 -21.39 -11.90 -35.30
CA PRO A 36 -20.13 -12.60 -35.14
C PRO A 36 -20.26 -14.13 -35.29
N LYS A 37 -21.44 -14.72 -35.05
CA LYS A 37 -21.66 -16.16 -35.25
C LYS A 37 -21.79 -16.47 -36.75
N LYS A 38 -22.60 -15.70 -37.48
CA LYS A 38 -22.72 -15.85 -38.95
C LYS A 38 -21.41 -15.56 -39.66
N LYS A 39 -20.65 -14.59 -39.17
CA LYS A 39 -19.31 -14.29 -39.68
C LYS A 39 -18.38 -15.48 -39.51
N LEU A 40 -18.41 -16.13 -38.34
CA LEU A 40 -17.64 -17.33 -38.08
C LEU A 40 -18.01 -18.47 -39.05
N ASP A 41 -19.31 -18.68 -39.30
CA ASP A 41 -19.78 -19.68 -40.27
C ASP A 41 -19.30 -19.39 -41.70
N ALA A 42 -19.35 -18.12 -42.12
CA ALA A 42 -18.82 -17.68 -43.41
C ALA A 42 -17.31 -17.89 -43.52
N LEU A 43 -16.54 -17.58 -42.47
CA LEU A 43 -15.10 -17.80 -42.41
C LEU A 43 -14.75 -19.29 -42.45
N ASN A 44 -15.49 -20.14 -41.73
CA ASN A 44 -15.33 -21.59 -41.76
C ASN A 44 -15.63 -22.17 -43.15
N THR A 45 -16.69 -21.67 -43.79
CA THR A 45 -17.04 -22.05 -45.17
C THR A 45 -15.93 -21.66 -46.15
N TRP A 46 -15.38 -20.44 -46.01
CA TRP A 46 -14.24 -19.99 -46.82
C TRP A 46 -13.01 -20.87 -46.58
N LYS A 47 -12.68 -21.19 -45.33
CA LYS A 47 -11.58 -22.09 -44.96
C LYS A 47 -11.73 -23.48 -45.55
N GLN A 48 -12.93 -24.04 -45.51
CA GLN A 48 -13.22 -25.38 -46.03
C GLN A 48 -13.11 -25.45 -47.56
N LYS A 49 -13.67 -24.47 -48.27
CA LYS A 49 -13.67 -24.44 -49.75
C LYS A 49 -12.33 -24.03 -50.34
N TYR A 50 -11.61 -23.14 -49.65
CA TYR A 50 -10.35 -22.56 -50.11
C TYR A 50 -9.24 -22.69 -49.04
N PRO A 51 -8.79 -23.92 -48.72
CA PRO A 51 -7.78 -24.14 -47.68
C PRO A 51 -6.42 -23.51 -48.02
N ALA A 52 -6.08 -23.40 -49.31
CA ALA A 52 -4.81 -22.84 -49.81
C ALA A 52 -5.00 -21.44 -50.46
N THR A 53 -5.70 -20.55 -49.77
CA THR A 53 -5.93 -19.16 -50.21
C THR A 53 -4.66 -18.29 -50.08
N ASP A 54 -4.49 -17.34 -50.99
CA ASP A 54 -3.43 -16.31 -50.89
C ASP A 54 -3.74 -15.27 -49.79
N PHE A 55 -4.99 -15.24 -49.30
CA PHE A 55 -5.50 -14.30 -48.29
C PHE A 55 -5.60 -14.94 -46.89
N GLU A 56 -4.75 -15.94 -46.61
CA GLU A 56 -4.79 -16.68 -45.35
C GLU A 56 -4.52 -15.76 -44.15
N GLU A 57 -3.65 -14.76 -44.30
CA GLU A 57 -3.35 -13.77 -43.26
C GLU A 57 -4.61 -12.95 -42.90
N GLU A 58 -5.32 -12.44 -43.91
CA GLU A 58 -6.57 -11.70 -43.75
C GLU A 58 -7.66 -12.57 -43.12
N ARG A 59 -7.75 -13.84 -43.54
CA ARG A 59 -8.70 -14.79 -42.97
C ARG A 59 -8.42 -15.05 -41.49
N LEU A 60 -7.16 -15.28 -41.11
CA LEU A 60 -6.76 -15.50 -39.71
C LEU A 60 -7.00 -14.25 -38.85
N LEU A 61 -6.79 -13.06 -39.40
CA LEU A 61 -7.13 -11.82 -38.72
C LEU A 61 -8.64 -11.70 -38.49
N LEU A 62 -9.46 -11.99 -39.51
CA LEU A 62 -10.92 -11.98 -39.38
C LEU A 62 -11.40 -13.00 -38.35
N PHE A 63 -10.82 -14.22 -38.31
CA PHE A 63 -11.08 -15.19 -37.25
C PHE A 63 -10.75 -14.61 -35.87
N THR A 64 -9.56 -14.04 -35.71
CA THR A 64 -9.11 -13.45 -34.43
C THR A 64 -10.06 -12.36 -33.94
N GLN A 65 -10.47 -11.44 -34.82
CA GLN A 65 -11.43 -10.39 -34.49
C GLN A 65 -12.82 -10.95 -34.17
N THR A 66 -13.26 -12.00 -34.89
CA THR A 66 -14.55 -12.64 -34.66
C THR A 66 -14.58 -13.35 -33.31
N TYR A 67 -13.54 -14.11 -32.96
CA TYR A 67 -13.42 -14.74 -31.65
C TYR A 67 -13.31 -13.72 -30.52
N GLN A 68 -12.65 -12.57 -30.75
CA GLN A 68 -12.68 -11.46 -29.81
C GLN A 68 -14.11 -10.97 -29.54
N GLN A 69 -14.92 -10.78 -30.59
CA GLN A 69 -16.32 -10.36 -30.47
C GLN A 69 -17.20 -11.41 -29.78
N LEU A 70 -16.89 -12.69 -29.96
CA LEU A 70 -17.56 -13.81 -29.30
C LEU A 70 -17.12 -14.02 -27.85
N GLY A 71 -16.04 -13.38 -27.41
CA GLY A 71 -15.44 -13.61 -26.09
C GLY A 71 -14.71 -14.96 -25.97
N ASP A 72 -14.41 -15.63 -27.08
CA ASP A 72 -13.71 -16.91 -27.09
C ASP A 72 -12.18 -16.69 -27.09
N ALA A 73 -11.64 -16.49 -25.89
CA ALA A 73 -10.22 -16.17 -25.70
C ALA A 73 -9.28 -17.30 -26.20
N ALA A 74 -9.71 -18.56 -26.11
CA ALA A 74 -8.89 -19.69 -26.53
C ALA A 74 -8.76 -19.73 -28.06
N GLN A 75 -9.87 -19.65 -28.78
CA GLN A 75 -9.84 -19.63 -30.24
C GLN A 75 -9.21 -18.34 -30.79
N MET A 76 -9.41 -17.21 -30.10
CA MET A 76 -8.72 -15.95 -30.41
C MET A 76 -7.19 -16.09 -30.27
N TYR A 77 -6.71 -16.79 -29.24
CA TYR A 77 -5.28 -17.06 -29.06
C TYR A 77 -4.75 -17.94 -30.21
N ASP A 78 -5.44 -19.03 -30.52
CA ASP A 78 -5.00 -19.98 -31.55
C ASP A 78 -4.93 -19.33 -32.93
N SER A 79 -5.94 -18.52 -33.30
CA SER A 79 -5.94 -17.81 -34.58
C SER A 79 -4.86 -16.72 -34.66
N ALA A 80 -4.62 -15.99 -33.57
CA ALA A 80 -3.55 -14.99 -33.50
C ALA A 80 -2.15 -15.62 -33.52
N ALA A 81 -1.99 -16.79 -32.89
CA ALA A 81 -0.74 -17.56 -32.94
C ALA A 81 -0.46 -18.08 -34.35
N ALA A 82 -1.46 -18.61 -35.05
CA ALA A 82 -1.36 -19.03 -36.44
C ALA A 82 -1.02 -17.85 -37.38
N LEU A 83 -1.60 -16.66 -37.12
CA LEU A 83 -1.27 -15.43 -37.83
C LEU A 83 0.22 -15.09 -37.69
N LEU A 84 0.78 -15.15 -36.48
CA LEU A 84 2.21 -14.87 -36.27
C LEU A 84 3.14 -15.97 -36.80
N GLN A 85 2.67 -17.20 -36.96
CA GLN A 85 3.45 -18.22 -37.67
C GLN A 85 3.61 -17.89 -39.16
N LYS A 86 2.63 -17.19 -39.76
CA LYS A 86 2.69 -16.75 -41.16
C LYS A 86 3.40 -15.42 -41.33
N ASN A 87 3.10 -14.46 -40.47
CA ASN A 87 3.74 -13.15 -40.45
C ASN A 87 4.20 -12.82 -39.02
N PRO A 88 5.47 -13.14 -38.66
CA PRO A 88 6.00 -12.93 -37.31
C PRO A 88 5.99 -11.46 -36.84
N ASN A 89 5.94 -10.52 -37.78
CA ASN A 89 5.94 -9.08 -37.50
C ASN A 89 4.55 -8.45 -37.61
N ASN A 90 3.48 -9.25 -37.73
CA ASN A 90 2.12 -8.73 -37.76
C ASN A 90 1.77 -8.07 -36.40
N ILE A 91 1.65 -6.75 -36.40
CA ILE A 91 1.45 -5.94 -35.20
C ILE A 91 0.16 -6.31 -34.47
N GLN A 92 -0.91 -6.63 -35.20
CA GLN A 92 -2.20 -6.99 -34.59
C GLN A 92 -2.10 -8.34 -33.89
N GLY A 93 -1.49 -9.35 -34.52
CA GLY A 93 -1.22 -10.64 -33.89
C GLY A 93 -0.38 -10.51 -32.62
N LEU A 94 0.69 -9.70 -32.68
CA LEU A 94 1.55 -9.41 -31.54
C LEU A 94 0.78 -8.71 -30.41
N TYR A 95 -0.02 -7.70 -30.75
CA TYR A 95 -0.87 -6.99 -29.80
C TYR A 95 -1.88 -7.92 -29.11
N PHE A 96 -2.57 -8.76 -29.87
CA PHE A 96 -3.59 -9.67 -29.33
C PHE A 96 -2.99 -10.69 -28.39
N LEU A 97 -1.92 -11.39 -28.78
CA LEU A 97 -1.29 -12.39 -27.92
C LEU A 97 -0.63 -11.78 -26.67
N THR A 98 -0.06 -10.58 -26.80
CA THR A 98 0.48 -9.82 -25.67
C THR A 98 -0.64 -9.50 -24.68
N SER A 99 -1.76 -8.94 -25.16
CA SER A 99 -2.92 -8.59 -24.33
C SER A 99 -3.54 -9.83 -23.65
N LEU A 100 -3.71 -10.92 -24.41
CA LEU A 100 -4.28 -12.18 -23.92
C LEU A 100 -3.44 -12.83 -22.84
N THR A 101 -2.13 -12.61 -22.82
CA THR A 101 -1.24 -13.14 -21.77
C THR A 101 -1.72 -12.70 -20.38
N THR A 102 -2.05 -11.41 -20.23
CA THR A 102 -2.49 -10.88 -18.92
C THR A 102 -3.96 -11.16 -18.64
N SER A 103 -4.83 -11.14 -19.66
CA SER A 103 -6.28 -11.35 -19.46
C SER A 103 -6.66 -12.81 -19.21
N MET A 104 -5.96 -13.77 -19.82
CA MET A 104 -6.21 -15.21 -19.58
C MET A 104 -5.64 -15.67 -18.24
N GLY A 105 -4.64 -14.97 -17.70
CA GLY A 105 -4.09 -15.23 -16.36
C GLY A 105 -3.38 -16.58 -16.20
N ASP A 106 -3.07 -17.28 -17.30
CA ASP A 106 -2.33 -18.55 -17.26
C ASP A 106 -0.85 -18.29 -16.92
N THR A 107 -0.44 -18.75 -15.75
CA THR A 107 0.90 -18.52 -15.17
C THR A 107 1.88 -19.67 -15.42
N ALA A 108 1.53 -20.65 -16.27
CA ALA A 108 2.45 -21.71 -16.64
C ALA A 108 3.76 -21.12 -17.23
N PRO A 109 4.96 -21.65 -16.90
CA PRO A 109 6.23 -21.06 -17.33
C PRO A 109 6.35 -20.82 -18.84
N ALA A 110 5.84 -21.76 -19.65
CA ALA A 110 5.82 -21.63 -21.12
C ALA A 110 4.91 -20.49 -21.60
N LYS A 111 3.77 -20.27 -20.93
CA LYS A 111 2.83 -19.18 -21.27
C LYS A 111 3.41 -17.82 -20.90
N LEU A 112 4.05 -17.72 -19.73
CA LEU A 112 4.80 -16.54 -19.33
C LEU A 112 5.94 -16.22 -20.30
N ALA A 113 6.70 -17.23 -20.74
CA ALA A 113 7.77 -17.06 -21.72
C ALA A 113 7.25 -16.60 -23.08
N ASN A 114 6.14 -17.17 -23.55
CA ASN A 114 5.49 -16.73 -24.79
C ASN A 114 4.98 -15.29 -24.69
N GLY A 115 4.31 -14.93 -23.59
CA GLY A 115 3.82 -13.57 -23.38
C GLY A 115 4.94 -12.53 -23.36
N GLU A 116 6.05 -12.83 -22.68
CA GLU A 116 7.25 -11.99 -22.72
C GLU A 116 7.83 -11.86 -24.14
N LYS A 117 7.91 -12.98 -24.88
CA LYS A 117 8.39 -12.99 -26.27
C LYS A 117 7.52 -12.09 -27.15
N TYR A 118 6.20 -12.20 -27.07
CA TYR A 118 5.28 -11.38 -27.86
C TYR A 118 5.35 -9.90 -27.47
N ALA A 119 5.42 -9.58 -26.17
CA ALA A 119 5.56 -8.21 -25.72
C ALA A 119 6.85 -7.55 -26.22
N LYS A 120 7.99 -8.26 -26.17
CA LYS A 120 9.27 -7.76 -26.71
C LYS A 120 9.23 -7.60 -28.23
N ALA A 121 8.64 -8.55 -28.93
CA ALA A 121 8.48 -8.46 -30.38
C ALA A 121 7.56 -7.29 -30.78
N LEU A 122 6.49 -7.02 -30.01
CA LEU A 122 5.64 -5.84 -30.21
C LEU A 122 6.42 -4.55 -30.04
N LEU A 123 7.23 -4.41 -28.98
CA LEU A 123 8.10 -3.24 -28.78
C LEU A 123 9.10 -3.04 -29.92
N ALA A 124 9.73 -4.12 -30.39
CA ALA A 124 10.63 -4.06 -31.53
C ALA A 124 9.90 -3.61 -32.81
N ALA A 125 8.72 -4.16 -33.05
CA ALA A 125 7.94 -3.87 -34.24
C ALA A 125 7.40 -2.43 -34.24
N ILE A 126 7.04 -1.86 -33.07
CA ILE A 126 6.69 -0.44 -32.91
C ILE A 126 7.78 0.48 -33.49
N GLY A 127 9.06 0.17 -33.27
CA GLY A 127 10.19 0.96 -33.78
C GLY A 127 10.32 0.97 -35.30
N THR A 128 9.62 0.08 -36.00
CA THR A 128 9.63 -0.03 -37.46
C THR A 128 8.41 0.60 -38.14
N LEU A 129 7.42 1.02 -37.35
CA LEU A 129 6.17 1.55 -37.88
C LEU A 129 6.38 2.93 -38.51
N LYS A 130 5.76 3.13 -39.67
CA LYS A 130 5.77 4.42 -40.36
C LYS A 130 4.49 5.17 -40.02
N LYS A 131 4.63 6.43 -39.63
CA LYS A 131 3.50 7.32 -39.42
C LYS A 131 2.69 7.45 -40.73
N PRO A 132 1.36 7.30 -40.71
CA PRO A 132 0.52 7.61 -41.86
C PRO A 132 0.58 9.10 -42.22
N ASP A 133 0.61 9.42 -43.52
CA ASP A 133 0.74 10.81 -44.02
C ASP A 133 -0.38 11.73 -43.53
N ASN A 134 -1.58 11.18 -43.31
CA ASN A 134 -2.77 11.89 -42.85
C ASN A 134 -2.92 11.95 -41.32
N MET A 135 -1.91 11.53 -40.56
CA MET A 135 -1.94 11.50 -39.10
C MET A 135 -1.02 12.56 -38.47
N ALA A 136 -1.56 13.34 -37.54
CA ALA A 136 -0.79 14.28 -36.74
C ALA A 136 0.21 13.56 -35.82
N ASP A 137 1.33 14.21 -35.49
CA ASP A 137 2.39 13.59 -34.68
C ASP A 137 1.93 13.24 -33.26
N GLU A 138 1.10 14.08 -32.65
CA GLU A 138 0.54 13.81 -31.32
C GLU A 138 -0.39 12.60 -31.34
N ALA A 139 -1.21 12.47 -32.39
CA ALA A 139 -2.09 11.32 -32.57
C ALA A 139 -1.26 10.05 -32.81
N TRP A 140 -0.23 10.13 -33.65
CA TRP A 140 0.70 9.03 -33.88
C TRP A 140 1.39 8.56 -32.61
N ASN A 141 1.94 9.48 -31.83
CA ASN A 141 2.63 9.15 -30.59
C ASN A 141 1.69 8.52 -29.57
N ARG A 142 0.43 8.98 -29.46
CA ARG A 142 -0.59 8.36 -28.61
C ARG A 142 -0.89 6.92 -29.01
N GLU A 143 -0.98 6.65 -30.30
CA GLU A 143 -1.19 5.31 -30.84
C GLU A 143 0.00 4.39 -30.55
N LEU A 144 1.24 4.88 -30.71
CA LEU A 144 2.43 4.12 -30.33
C LEU A 144 2.50 3.86 -28.82
N ASP A 145 2.15 4.85 -28.00
CA ASP A 145 2.13 4.72 -26.54
C ASP A 145 1.06 3.71 -26.09
N ALA A 146 -0.10 3.65 -26.76
CA ALA A 146 -1.10 2.62 -26.49
C ALA A 146 -0.54 1.19 -26.71
N LEU A 147 0.25 0.99 -27.76
CA LEU A 147 0.92 -0.30 -28.01
C LEU A 147 2.02 -0.58 -26.96
N ARG A 148 2.82 0.43 -26.61
CA ARG A 148 3.86 0.33 -25.55
C ARG A 148 3.25 0.00 -24.20
N VAL A 149 2.13 0.61 -23.85
CA VAL A 149 1.39 0.34 -22.60
C VAL A 149 1.02 -1.14 -22.51
N VAL A 150 0.49 -1.74 -23.58
CA VAL A 150 0.15 -3.18 -23.60
C VAL A 150 1.39 -4.06 -23.40
N ALA A 151 2.48 -3.75 -24.10
CA ALA A 151 3.71 -4.52 -23.98
C ALA A 151 4.32 -4.42 -22.58
N HIS A 152 4.53 -3.21 -22.06
CA HIS A 152 5.12 -2.99 -20.74
C HIS A 152 4.22 -3.51 -19.60
N THR A 153 2.89 -3.42 -19.74
CA THR A 153 1.96 -4.04 -18.77
C THR A 153 2.17 -5.56 -18.71
N THR A 154 2.34 -6.20 -19.87
CA THR A 154 2.56 -7.64 -19.96
C THR A 154 3.91 -8.04 -19.42
N LEU A 155 4.97 -7.29 -19.72
CA LEU A 155 6.31 -7.53 -19.18
C LEU A 155 6.33 -7.40 -17.65
N GLY A 156 5.70 -6.35 -17.11
CA GLY A 156 5.58 -6.14 -15.67
C GLY A 156 4.79 -7.26 -15.01
N TRP A 157 3.67 -7.68 -15.61
CA TRP A 157 2.87 -8.79 -15.10
C TRP A 157 3.64 -10.11 -15.12
N VAL A 158 4.33 -10.45 -16.22
CA VAL A 158 5.16 -11.67 -16.31
C VAL A 158 6.27 -11.64 -15.26
N ALA A 159 6.97 -10.50 -15.08
CA ALA A 159 7.99 -10.35 -14.06
C ALA A 159 7.42 -10.53 -12.65
N MET A 160 6.24 -9.96 -12.36
CA MET A 160 5.53 -10.12 -11.10
C MET A 160 5.16 -11.58 -10.83
N GLN A 161 4.64 -12.32 -11.82
CA GLN A 161 4.34 -13.75 -11.67
C GLN A 161 5.59 -14.60 -11.41
N ARG A 162 6.73 -14.19 -11.96
CA ARG A 162 8.05 -14.80 -11.67
C ARG A 162 8.69 -14.30 -10.37
N LYS A 163 7.97 -13.49 -9.58
CA LYS A 163 8.45 -12.86 -8.34
C LYS A 163 9.67 -11.95 -8.53
N ASN A 164 9.97 -11.54 -9.76
CA ASN A 164 10.98 -10.52 -10.05
C ASN A 164 10.36 -9.13 -9.86
N ASN A 165 10.13 -8.78 -8.60
CA ASN A 165 9.38 -7.59 -8.22
C ASN A 165 10.08 -6.28 -8.65
N THR A 166 11.41 -6.25 -8.69
CA THR A 166 12.18 -5.09 -9.14
C THR A 166 11.96 -4.83 -10.63
N ALA A 167 12.07 -5.86 -11.47
CA ALA A 167 11.78 -5.71 -12.90
C ALA A 167 10.30 -5.34 -13.15
N ALA A 168 9.38 -5.93 -12.38
CA ALA A 168 7.96 -5.60 -12.46
C ALA A 168 7.69 -4.13 -12.10
N GLU A 169 8.32 -3.63 -11.03
CA GLU A 169 8.21 -2.23 -10.59
C GLU A 169 8.62 -1.28 -11.72
N GLU A 170 9.76 -1.52 -12.36
CA GLU A 170 10.24 -0.68 -13.47
C GLU A 170 9.24 -0.61 -14.62
N GLU A 171 8.70 -1.75 -15.04
CA GLU A 171 7.75 -1.81 -16.16
C GLU A 171 6.43 -1.13 -15.82
N PHE A 172 5.88 -1.35 -14.63
CA PHE A 172 4.65 -0.68 -14.20
C PHE A 172 4.83 0.83 -14.06
N ARG A 173 6.01 1.31 -13.62
CA ARG A 173 6.33 2.74 -13.64
C ARG A 173 6.36 3.31 -15.06
N ARG A 174 6.91 2.59 -16.05
CA ARG A 174 6.86 3.01 -17.47
C ARG A 174 5.42 3.13 -17.94
N VAL A 175 4.57 2.15 -17.61
CA VAL A 175 3.14 2.19 -17.95
C VAL A 175 2.45 3.40 -17.34
N LEU A 176 2.61 3.69 -16.05
CA LEU A 176 1.94 4.83 -15.41
C LEU A 176 2.43 6.20 -15.91
N LYS A 177 3.64 6.29 -16.49
CA LYS A 177 4.09 7.51 -17.18
C LYS A 177 3.34 7.76 -18.49
N MET A 178 2.99 6.71 -19.23
CA MET A 178 2.24 6.81 -20.50
C MET A 178 0.71 6.81 -20.28
N ASN A 179 0.23 6.07 -19.29
CA ASN A 179 -1.17 5.95 -18.93
C ASN A 179 -1.36 6.13 -17.41
N PRO A 180 -1.38 7.39 -16.93
CA PRO A 180 -1.40 7.73 -15.50
C PRO A 180 -2.69 7.35 -14.76
N ASN A 181 -3.74 6.99 -15.49
CA ASN A 181 -5.04 6.66 -14.92
C ASN A 181 -5.29 5.14 -14.84
N ASN A 182 -4.30 4.30 -15.17
CA ASN A 182 -4.44 2.85 -15.10
C ASN A 182 -4.47 2.36 -13.63
N GLY A 183 -5.68 2.16 -13.10
CA GLY A 183 -5.89 1.74 -11.73
C GLY A 183 -5.37 0.33 -11.44
N GLN A 184 -5.49 -0.59 -12.40
CA GLN A 184 -5.01 -1.96 -12.26
C GLN A 184 -3.48 -2.02 -12.14
N VAL A 185 -2.76 -1.23 -12.94
CA VAL A 185 -1.31 -1.13 -12.85
C VAL A 185 -0.87 -0.42 -11.58
N SER A 186 -1.63 0.57 -11.09
CA SER A 186 -1.36 1.16 -9.77
C SER A 186 -1.47 0.10 -8.66
N PHE A 187 -2.48 -0.76 -8.69
CA PHE A 187 -2.60 -1.87 -7.74
C PHE A 187 -1.41 -2.84 -7.83
N TRP A 188 -1.01 -3.24 -9.04
CA TRP A 188 0.14 -4.13 -9.22
C TRP A 188 1.45 -3.49 -8.79
N LEU A 189 1.65 -2.19 -9.06
CA LEU A 189 2.82 -1.45 -8.61
C LEU A 189 2.91 -1.40 -7.07
N GLY A 190 1.81 -1.07 -6.38
CA GLY A 190 1.77 -1.12 -4.92
C GLY A 190 2.07 -2.53 -4.39
N THR A 191 1.56 -3.57 -5.07
CA THR A 191 1.81 -4.97 -4.70
C THR A 191 3.28 -5.36 -4.82
N VAL A 192 3.95 -5.05 -5.95
CA VAL A 192 5.36 -5.43 -6.14
C VAL A 192 6.32 -4.59 -5.31
N ILE A 193 5.99 -3.32 -5.03
CA ILE A 193 6.77 -2.50 -4.09
C ILE A 193 6.68 -3.09 -2.69
N LEU A 194 5.47 -3.40 -2.20
CA LEU A 194 5.28 -4.01 -0.88
C LEU A 194 6.00 -5.37 -0.77
N ALA A 195 5.99 -6.17 -1.83
CA ALA A 195 6.64 -7.48 -1.86
C ALA A 195 8.18 -7.40 -1.80
N GLN A 196 8.79 -6.26 -2.14
CA GLN A 196 10.24 -6.06 -1.98
C GLN A 196 10.66 -5.88 -0.52
N ARG A 197 9.72 -5.54 0.38
CA ARG A 197 9.98 -5.30 1.82
C ARG A 197 11.05 -4.22 2.07
N ASP A 198 11.13 -3.25 1.17
CA ASP A 198 11.98 -2.07 1.32
C ASP A 198 11.23 -1.02 2.17
N PRO A 199 11.69 -0.74 3.41
CA PRO A 199 11.03 0.23 4.28
C PRO A 199 10.91 1.62 3.67
N ASP A 200 11.88 2.03 2.84
CA ASP A 200 11.91 3.36 2.24
C ASP A 200 10.82 3.54 1.17
N LYS A 201 10.36 2.44 0.58
CA LYS A 201 9.29 2.43 -0.44
C LYS A 201 7.91 2.10 0.13
N GLN A 202 7.80 1.78 1.42
CA GLN A 202 6.54 1.39 2.04
C GLN A 202 5.44 2.45 1.87
N SER A 203 5.81 3.73 2.02
CA SER A 203 4.89 4.85 1.87
C SER A 203 4.36 4.98 0.44
N GLU A 204 5.21 4.70 -0.54
CA GLU A 204 4.83 4.69 -1.96
C GLU A 204 3.89 3.52 -2.28
N ALA A 205 4.10 2.33 -1.69
CA ALA A 205 3.16 1.23 -1.85
C ALA A 205 1.75 1.61 -1.37
N PHE A 206 1.64 2.23 -0.20
CA PHE A 206 0.36 2.72 0.32
C PHE A 206 -0.28 3.77 -0.60
N PHE A 207 0.51 4.70 -1.16
CA PHE A 207 0.01 5.65 -2.16
C PHE A 207 -0.60 4.95 -3.38
N HIS A 208 0.06 3.92 -3.91
CA HIS A 208 -0.44 3.19 -5.08
C HIS A 208 -1.69 2.35 -4.79
N PHE A 209 -1.81 1.79 -3.58
CA PHE A 209 -3.08 1.19 -3.13
C PHE A 209 -4.18 2.25 -2.98
N ALA A 210 -3.86 3.44 -2.45
CA ALA A 210 -4.82 4.54 -2.36
C ALA A 210 -5.30 4.98 -3.75
N ARG A 211 -4.37 5.09 -4.71
CA ARG A 211 -4.66 5.38 -6.12
C ARG A 211 -5.62 4.36 -6.70
N ALA A 212 -5.30 3.07 -6.57
CA ALA A 212 -6.11 1.98 -7.11
C ALA A 212 -7.49 1.86 -6.43
N GLY A 213 -7.59 2.09 -5.13
CA GLY A 213 -8.83 1.97 -4.36
C GLY A 213 -9.78 3.16 -4.49
N HIS A 214 -9.25 4.38 -4.64
CA HIS A 214 -10.04 5.61 -4.53
C HIS A 214 -10.13 6.47 -5.80
N TYR A 215 -9.30 6.21 -6.82
CA TYR A 215 -9.49 6.85 -8.11
C TYR A 215 -10.73 6.28 -8.84
N SER A 216 -11.59 7.15 -9.35
CA SER A 216 -12.86 6.77 -9.99
C SER A 216 -13.05 7.34 -11.40
N GLY A 217 -11.99 7.92 -11.98
CA GLY A 217 -12.02 8.45 -13.35
C GLY A 217 -11.80 7.37 -14.43
N GLU A 218 -11.52 7.81 -15.65
CA GLU A 218 -11.21 6.93 -16.78
C GLU A 218 -10.05 5.99 -16.45
N GLY A 219 -10.17 4.69 -16.71
CA GLY A 219 -9.11 3.72 -16.40
C GLY A 219 -9.07 3.22 -14.95
N ALA A 220 -10.00 3.69 -14.10
CA ALA A 220 -10.20 3.15 -12.76
C ALA A 220 -10.58 1.66 -12.79
N MET A 221 -10.21 0.94 -11.73
CA MET A 221 -10.67 -0.44 -11.53
C MET A 221 -12.20 -0.52 -11.36
N PRO A 222 -12.82 -1.69 -11.59
CA PRO A 222 -14.22 -1.90 -11.30
C PRO A 222 -14.58 -1.55 -9.84
N PRO A 223 -15.78 -1.01 -9.57
CA PRO A 223 -16.15 -0.54 -8.22
C PRO A 223 -15.92 -1.57 -7.10
N ALA A 224 -16.22 -2.85 -7.34
CA ALA A 224 -15.99 -3.91 -6.37
C ALA A 224 -14.50 -4.12 -6.07
N GLY A 225 -13.64 -4.12 -7.09
CA GLY A 225 -12.19 -4.23 -6.92
C GLY A 225 -11.61 -3.00 -6.21
N ARG A 226 -12.09 -1.80 -6.54
CA ARG A 226 -11.72 -0.55 -5.84
C ARG A 226 -12.02 -0.62 -4.35
N LYS A 227 -13.22 -1.08 -4.00
CA LYS A 227 -13.61 -1.27 -2.60
C LYS A 227 -12.68 -2.26 -1.88
N GLN A 228 -12.38 -3.41 -2.50
CA GLN A 228 -11.46 -4.40 -1.92
C GLN A 228 -10.06 -3.82 -1.67
N VAL A 229 -9.54 -3.04 -2.61
CA VAL A 229 -8.22 -2.39 -2.46
C VAL A 229 -8.24 -1.30 -1.38
N ALA A 230 -9.32 -0.51 -1.30
CA ALA A 230 -9.49 0.49 -0.25
C ALA A 230 -9.55 -0.15 1.15
N ASP A 231 -10.33 -1.22 1.31
CA ASP A 231 -10.43 -1.96 2.58
C ASP A 231 -9.06 -2.59 2.95
N TYR A 232 -8.33 -3.11 1.96
CA TYR A 232 -6.97 -3.63 2.15
C TYR A 232 -5.98 -2.53 2.57
N LEU A 233 -6.04 -1.36 1.93
CA LEU A 233 -5.22 -0.21 2.28
C LEU A 233 -5.45 0.20 3.74
N THR A 234 -6.70 0.39 4.16
CA THR A 234 -7.01 0.78 5.55
C THR A 234 -6.42 -0.20 6.54
N LYS A 235 -6.53 -1.52 6.26
CA LYS A 235 -5.94 -2.56 7.12
C LYS A 235 -4.41 -2.46 7.21
N ILE A 236 -3.70 -2.38 6.07
CA ILE A 236 -2.23 -2.35 6.09
C ILE A 236 -1.68 -1.03 6.62
N TYR A 237 -2.39 0.07 6.36
CA TYR A 237 -2.05 1.41 6.86
C TYR A 237 -2.15 1.45 8.38
N THR A 238 -3.31 1.08 8.94
CA THR A 238 -3.52 1.08 10.40
C THR A 238 -2.59 0.10 11.13
N THR A 239 -2.27 -1.04 10.51
CA THR A 239 -1.29 -1.99 11.08
C THR A 239 0.11 -1.37 11.20
N PHE A 240 0.51 -0.57 10.20
CA PHE A 240 1.82 0.07 10.13
C PHE A 240 1.87 1.38 10.95
N HIS A 241 0.89 2.26 10.78
CA HIS A 241 0.82 3.60 11.36
C HIS A 241 0.26 3.62 12.79
N GLY A 242 -0.60 2.64 13.13
CA GLY A 242 -1.26 2.52 14.44
C GLY A 242 -2.70 3.01 14.46
N ASP A 243 -3.08 3.94 13.58
CA ASP A 243 -4.43 4.46 13.40
C ASP A 243 -4.66 4.95 11.95
N GLU A 244 -5.78 5.62 11.69
CA GLU A 244 -6.14 6.15 10.36
C GLU A 244 -5.70 7.61 10.15
N SER A 245 -5.00 8.23 11.09
CA SER A 245 -4.58 9.62 10.96
C SER A 245 -3.67 9.78 9.73
N GLY A 246 -3.94 10.79 8.89
CA GLY A 246 -3.24 11.00 7.62
C GLY A 246 -3.68 10.12 6.44
N LEU A 247 -4.51 9.08 6.64
CA LEU A 247 -4.99 8.23 5.54
C LEU A 247 -5.85 9.01 4.53
N ALA A 248 -6.71 9.91 5.01
CA ALA A 248 -7.55 10.75 4.14
C ALA A 248 -6.71 11.67 3.24
N ASP A 249 -5.60 12.23 3.76
CA ASP A 249 -4.68 13.05 3.00
C ASP A 249 -3.94 12.23 1.95
N LEU A 250 -3.50 11.01 2.30
CA LEU A 250 -2.90 10.06 1.35
C LEU A 250 -3.85 9.78 0.18
N VAL A 251 -5.12 9.50 0.48
CA VAL A 251 -6.15 9.26 -0.53
C VAL A 251 -6.36 10.48 -1.41
N SER A 252 -6.47 11.68 -0.83
CA SER A 252 -6.62 12.94 -1.57
C SER A 252 -5.46 13.20 -2.52
N MET A 253 -4.22 12.93 -2.10
CA MET A 253 -3.03 13.03 -2.96
C MET A 253 -3.10 12.02 -4.11
N ALA A 254 -3.43 10.76 -3.81
CA ALA A 254 -3.48 9.68 -4.78
C ALA A 254 -4.60 9.85 -5.82
N GLN A 255 -5.71 10.50 -5.49
CA GLN A 255 -6.75 10.79 -6.49
C GLN A 255 -6.28 11.79 -7.56
N LYS A 256 -5.31 12.66 -7.24
CA LYS A 256 -4.86 13.78 -8.09
C LYS A 256 -3.61 13.49 -8.92
N SER A 257 -2.81 12.50 -8.53
CA SER A 257 -1.53 12.18 -9.19
C SER A 257 -1.35 10.67 -9.35
N ALA A 258 -0.67 10.25 -10.42
CA ALA A 258 -0.29 8.85 -10.64
C ALA A 258 0.90 8.41 -9.77
N PHE A 259 1.72 9.35 -9.30
CA PHE A 259 2.89 9.10 -8.47
C PHE A 259 2.85 9.97 -7.20
N PRO A 260 3.42 9.48 -6.07
CA PRO A 260 3.50 10.26 -4.86
C PRO A 260 4.41 11.49 -5.03
N PRO A 261 4.22 12.54 -4.23
CA PRO A 261 5.19 13.63 -4.17
C PRO A 261 6.56 13.10 -3.68
N PRO A 262 7.68 13.71 -4.14
CA PRO A 262 9.01 13.35 -3.65
C PRO A 262 9.09 13.45 -2.12
N GLY A 263 9.65 12.42 -1.48
CA GLY A 263 9.85 12.41 -0.02
C GLY A 263 8.60 12.11 0.81
N LEU A 264 7.51 11.61 0.22
CA LEU A 264 6.36 11.11 0.98
C LEU A 264 6.81 10.09 2.04
N LYS A 265 6.64 10.43 3.31
CA LYS A 265 6.93 9.56 4.45
C LYS A 265 5.70 9.43 5.35
N ILE A 266 5.20 8.21 5.47
CA ILE A 266 4.20 7.81 6.47
C ILE A 266 4.98 7.21 7.63
N LYS A 267 4.77 7.74 8.84
CA LYS A 267 5.44 7.23 10.04
C LYS A 267 4.86 5.89 10.47
N SER A 268 5.69 4.99 10.96
CA SER A 268 5.26 3.80 11.67
C SER A 268 4.75 4.14 13.08
N LYS A 269 3.96 3.24 13.66
CA LYS A 269 3.54 3.34 15.07
C LYS A 269 4.74 3.36 16.01
N GLU A 270 5.82 2.66 15.67
CA GLU A 270 7.07 2.65 16.43
C GLU A 270 7.77 4.02 16.39
N GLU A 271 7.89 4.64 15.22
CA GLU A 271 8.43 6.00 15.09
C GLU A 271 7.58 7.02 15.86
N ILE A 272 6.25 6.92 15.78
CA ILE A 272 5.33 7.79 16.52
C ILE A 272 5.49 7.59 18.04
N ALA A 273 5.58 6.34 18.50
CA ALA A 273 5.77 6.03 19.90
C ALA A 273 7.11 6.57 20.42
N PHE A 274 8.19 6.37 19.64
CA PHE A 274 9.52 6.88 19.95
C PHE A 274 9.54 8.41 20.03
N GLU A 275 8.96 9.11 19.05
CA GLU A 275 8.87 10.57 19.06
C GLU A 275 8.08 11.08 20.27
N LYS A 276 6.96 10.44 20.61
CA LYS A 276 6.16 10.78 21.81
C LYS A 276 6.95 10.56 23.10
N GLU A 277 7.73 9.49 23.17
CA GLU A 277 8.58 9.20 24.33
C GLU A 277 9.70 10.23 24.49
N GLU A 278 10.41 10.57 23.41
CA GLU A 278 11.45 11.59 23.42
C GLU A 278 10.89 12.98 23.73
N GLU A 279 9.72 13.32 23.19
CA GLU A 279 9.04 14.56 23.53
C GLU A 279 8.65 14.60 25.01
N LEU A 280 8.16 13.49 25.57
CA LEU A 280 7.85 13.37 27.00
C LEU A 280 9.10 13.51 27.85
N LYS A 281 10.21 12.83 27.52
CA LYS A 281 11.49 12.98 28.24
C LYS A 281 11.98 14.43 28.24
N ARG A 282 11.81 15.14 27.11
CA ARG A 282 12.19 16.55 27.00
C ARG A 282 11.29 17.48 27.80
N LYS A 283 9.97 17.25 27.81
CA LYS A 283 8.98 18.12 28.48
C LYS A 283 8.81 17.82 29.97
N ASP A 284 8.87 16.55 30.36
CA ASP A 284 8.62 16.05 31.71
C ASP A 284 9.45 14.77 31.99
N PRO A 285 10.76 14.90 32.25
CA PRO A 285 11.65 13.76 32.48
C PRO A 285 11.27 12.94 33.72
N GLU A 286 10.65 13.56 34.72
CA GLU A 286 10.20 12.88 35.95
C GLU A 286 9.00 11.96 35.66
N LEU A 287 8.03 12.43 34.87
CA LEU A 287 6.93 11.60 34.41
C LEU A 287 7.41 10.49 33.48
N ALA A 288 8.36 10.78 32.58
CA ALA A 288 8.94 9.78 31.69
C ALA A 288 9.62 8.64 32.48
N LEU A 289 10.41 8.98 33.50
CA LEU A 289 11.02 8.02 34.42
C LEU A 289 9.97 7.15 35.10
N TRP A 290 8.92 7.78 35.65
CA TRP A 290 7.84 7.06 36.32
C TRP A 290 7.11 6.07 35.41
N LEU A 291 6.69 6.50 34.22
CA LEU A 291 5.97 5.63 33.29
C LEU A 291 6.81 4.45 32.85
N ASN A 292 8.12 4.63 32.67
CA ASN A 292 9.02 3.52 32.37
C ASN A 292 9.15 2.53 33.55
N LEU A 293 9.32 3.02 34.78
CA LEU A 293 9.36 2.16 35.97
C LEU A 293 8.06 1.36 36.13
N LYS A 294 6.90 2.04 36.01
CA LYS A 294 5.59 1.41 36.10
C LYS A 294 5.40 0.34 35.02
N ARG A 295 5.83 0.60 33.78
CA ARG A 295 5.80 -0.38 32.68
C ARG A 295 6.66 -1.62 33.01
N LEU A 296 7.86 -1.45 33.55
CA LEU A 296 8.74 -2.57 33.91
C LEU A 296 8.12 -3.41 35.04
N LEU A 297 7.57 -2.78 36.07
CA LEU A 297 6.93 -3.46 37.21
C LEU A 297 5.61 -4.18 36.84
N THR A 298 4.88 -3.66 35.86
CA THR A 298 3.60 -4.25 35.40
C THR A 298 3.75 -5.24 34.25
N GLY A 299 4.92 -5.25 33.58
CA GLY A 299 5.23 -6.23 32.53
C GLY A 299 5.41 -7.66 33.07
N PRO A 300 5.51 -8.67 32.18
CA PRO A 300 5.60 -10.09 32.56
C PRO A 300 6.64 -10.37 33.65
N ASP A 301 7.84 -9.81 33.50
CA ASP A 301 8.99 -9.99 34.41
C ASP A 301 9.04 -9.01 35.59
N GLY A 302 7.96 -8.26 35.85
CA GLY A 302 7.98 -7.18 36.84
C GLY A 302 8.39 -7.59 38.26
N GLU A 303 8.02 -8.80 38.70
CA GLU A 303 8.43 -9.34 40.01
C GLU A 303 9.95 -9.57 40.10
N ASN A 304 10.53 -10.11 39.03
CA ASN A 304 11.98 -10.33 38.93
C ASN A 304 12.72 -9.01 38.84
N TYR A 305 12.23 -8.07 38.03
CA TYR A 305 12.78 -6.71 37.94
C TYR A 305 12.76 -6.02 39.30
N PHE A 306 11.63 -6.07 40.01
CA PHE A 306 11.54 -5.48 41.33
C PHE A 306 12.55 -6.10 42.28
N THR A 307 12.56 -7.43 42.39
CA THR A 307 13.39 -8.15 43.36
C THR A 307 14.88 -7.95 43.12
N ASN A 308 15.33 -7.96 41.86
CA ASN A 308 16.75 -7.94 41.53
C ASN A 308 17.31 -6.55 41.27
N SER A 309 16.48 -5.59 40.86
CA SER A 309 16.95 -4.27 40.40
C SER A 309 16.44 -3.11 41.23
N MET A 310 15.28 -3.25 41.89
CA MET A 310 14.61 -2.12 42.55
C MET A 310 14.50 -2.25 44.07
N ARG A 311 14.27 -3.45 44.59
CA ARG A 311 14.08 -3.69 46.02
C ARG A 311 15.34 -3.28 46.78
N ASN A 312 15.15 -2.45 47.80
CA ASN A 312 16.20 -1.84 48.61
C ASN A 312 17.15 -0.90 47.83
N THR A 313 16.78 -0.47 46.63
CA THR A 313 17.51 0.54 45.86
C THR A 313 16.90 1.92 46.08
N LYS A 314 17.75 2.94 46.22
CA LYS A 314 17.32 4.34 46.26
C LYS A 314 16.90 4.80 44.86
N VAL A 315 15.68 5.33 44.75
CA VAL A 315 15.13 5.92 43.52
C VAL A 315 14.96 7.42 43.75
N THR A 316 15.39 8.22 42.77
CA THR A 316 15.37 9.68 42.83
C THR A 316 14.64 10.26 41.61
N GLY A 317 14.31 11.55 41.65
CA GLY A 317 13.73 12.26 40.50
C GLY A 317 12.27 11.91 40.20
N LEU A 318 11.50 11.50 41.23
CA LEU A 318 10.07 11.25 41.10
C LEU A 318 9.27 12.44 41.61
N ARG A 319 8.21 12.77 40.86
CA ARG A 319 7.23 13.81 41.19
C ARG A 319 5.84 13.20 41.25
N GLY A 320 5.15 13.39 42.36
CA GLY A 320 3.79 12.91 42.58
C GLY A 320 2.84 13.98 43.11
N TYR A 321 1.55 13.66 43.05
CA TYR A 321 0.45 14.46 43.57
C TYR A 321 -0.14 13.77 44.78
N LEU A 322 -0.20 14.48 45.91
CA LEU A 322 -0.68 13.92 47.18
C LEU A 322 -2.16 13.52 47.09
N MET A 323 -2.46 12.23 47.22
CA MET A 323 -3.82 11.70 47.19
C MET A 323 -4.42 11.62 48.59
N SER A 324 -3.66 11.11 49.54
CA SER A 324 -4.04 11.04 50.95
C SER A 324 -2.79 11.03 51.83
N ALA A 325 -2.98 11.41 53.10
CA ALA A 325 -1.94 11.46 54.11
C ALA A 325 -2.48 10.87 55.42
N THR A 326 -1.70 10.06 56.12
CA THR A 326 -2.13 9.34 57.33
C THR A 326 -1.03 9.34 58.38
N PRO A 327 -1.33 9.65 59.66
CA PRO A 327 -2.54 10.31 60.15
C PRO A 327 -2.76 11.70 59.52
N ALA A 328 -3.99 12.23 59.55
CA ALA A 328 -4.32 13.45 58.81
C ALA A 328 -3.59 14.71 59.29
N ASP A 329 -3.28 14.80 60.58
CA ASP A 329 -2.67 15.96 61.25
C ASP A 329 -1.14 15.92 61.23
N ARG A 330 -0.55 14.74 61.47
CA ARG A 330 0.89 14.51 61.50
C ARG A 330 1.29 13.33 60.61
N PRO A 331 1.16 13.46 59.28
CA PRO A 331 1.28 12.32 58.39
C PRO A 331 2.72 11.82 58.32
N ASN A 332 2.87 10.51 58.49
CA ASN A 332 4.08 9.77 58.16
C ASN A 332 3.86 8.79 57.00
N THR A 333 2.62 8.61 56.54
CA THR A 333 2.30 7.80 55.37
C THR A 333 1.61 8.67 54.34
N LEU A 334 2.15 8.71 53.12
CA LEU A 334 1.60 9.50 52.02
C LEU A 334 1.26 8.58 50.86
N VAL A 335 0.07 8.72 50.29
CA VAL A 335 -0.30 8.05 49.05
C VAL A 335 -0.25 9.07 47.91
N LEU A 336 0.45 8.76 46.83
CA LEU A 336 0.67 9.66 45.71
C LEU A 336 0.17 9.06 44.40
N ALA A 337 -0.40 9.90 43.53
CA ALA A 337 -0.60 9.60 42.12
C ALA A 337 0.51 10.30 41.32
N LEU A 338 1.15 9.61 40.39
CA LEU A 338 2.28 10.14 39.62
C LEU A 338 1.92 10.29 38.14
N SER A 339 1.12 9.37 37.59
CA SER A 339 0.69 9.38 36.19
C SER A 339 -0.36 10.46 35.88
N ASP A 340 -1.29 10.70 36.80
CA ASP A 340 -2.34 11.71 36.66
C ASP A 340 -2.65 12.31 38.03
N ARG A 341 -2.84 13.63 38.11
CA ARG A 341 -3.18 14.37 39.33
C ARG A 341 -4.53 13.96 39.91
N SER A 342 -5.43 13.46 39.07
CA SER A 342 -6.73 12.89 39.50
C SER A 342 -6.74 11.37 39.59
N GLY A 343 -5.60 10.72 39.32
CA GLY A 343 -5.50 9.26 39.24
C GLY A 343 -5.61 8.53 40.59
N PRO A 344 -5.62 7.18 40.56
CA PRO A 344 -5.52 6.38 41.76
C PRO A 344 -4.14 6.59 42.43
N GLY A 345 -4.06 6.25 43.72
CA GLY A 345 -2.76 6.16 44.40
C GLY A 345 -1.91 5.06 43.79
N GLU A 346 -0.68 5.39 43.43
CA GLU A 346 0.27 4.47 42.79
C GLU A 346 1.52 4.25 43.64
N ILE A 347 1.82 5.20 44.53
CA ILE A 347 2.93 5.12 45.48
C ILE A 347 2.43 5.31 46.89
N THR A 348 2.98 4.52 47.82
CA THR A 348 2.93 4.79 49.26
C THR A 348 4.32 5.17 49.72
N LEU A 349 4.49 6.37 50.27
CA LEU A 349 5.69 6.78 50.99
C LEU A 349 5.48 6.56 52.49
N VAL A 350 6.38 5.82 53.11
CA VAL A 350 6.49 5.69 54.56
C VAL A 350 7.69 6.54 54.99
N LEU A 351 7.42 7.55 55.79
CA LEU A 351 8.41 8.53 56.23
C LEU A 351 9.07 8.07 57.54
N ASP A 352 10.37 8.31 57.66
CA ASP A 352 11.12 8.13 58.90
C ASP A 352 10.64 9.06 60.04
N GLU A 353 10.27 10.29 59.70
CA GLU A 353 9.68 11.28 60.60
C GLU A 353 8.34 11.82 60.08
N PRO A 354 7.32 12.01 60.95
CA PRO A 354 6.05 12.60 60.54
C PRO A 354 6.19 14.10 60.26
N PHE A 355 5.47 14.59 59.24
CA PHE A 355 5.27 16.03 59.10
C PHE A 355 4.51 16.61 60.28
N ARG A 356 4.77 17.88 60.59
CA ARG A 356 4.09 18.60 61.68
C ARG A 356 2.67 19.06 61.31
N TYR A 357 2.37 19.15 60.01
CA TYR A 357 1.10 19.66 59.50
C TYR A 357 0.71 18.94 58.20
N SER A 358 -0.60 18.89 57.92
CA SER A 358 -1.18 18.32 56.71
C SER A 358 -0.90 19.15 55.45
N ALA A 359 -0.85 18.49 54.29
CA ALA A 359 -0.90 19.15 52.99
C ALA A 359 -2.23 18.89 52.27
N PRO A 360 -2.77 19.84 51.49
CA PRO A 360 -3.97 19.62 50.69
C PRO A 360 -3.81 18.48 49.68
N ARG A 361 -4.92 17.78 49.37
CA ARG A 361 -4.96 16.83 48.25
C ARG A 361 -4.58 17.54 46.94
N GLY A 362 -3.77 16.88 46.11
CA GLY A 362 -3.25 17.41 44.87
C GLY A 362 -2.01 18.29 45.02
N THR A 363 -1.46 18.44 46.24
CA THR A 363 -0.14 19.05 46.47
C THR A 363 0.90 18.30 45.64
N THR A 364 1.70 19.03 44.87
CA THR A 364 2.79 18.44 44.09
C THR A 364 4.01 18.30 44.98
N ILE A 365 4.55 17.09 45.07
CA ILE A 365 5.78 16.82 45.81
C ILE A 365 6.80 16.11 44.92
N ARG A 366 8.08 16.41 45.16
CA ARG A 366 9.20 15.62 44.63
C ARG A 366 9.84 14.87 45.78
N PHE A 367 10.30 13.66 45.54
CA PHE A 367 10.88 12.82 46.58
C PHE A 367 11.97 11.90 46.03
N GLU A 368 12.75 11.37 46.96
CA GLU A 368 13.57 10.19 46.76
C GLU A 368 13.25 9.19 47.87
N GLY A 369 13.46 7.91 47.61
CA GLY A 369 13.13 6.86 48.57
C GLY A 369 13.72 5.52 48.21
N ILE A 370 13.77 4.62 49.18
CA ILE A 370 14.22 3.25 49.02
C ILE A 370 13.00 2.37 48.77
N ALA A 371 12.93 1.71 47.62
CA ALA A 371 11.78 0.85 47.28
C ALA A 371 11.76 -0.41 48.17
N LYS A 372 10.59 -0.75 48.74
CA LYS A 372 10.45 -1.83 49.74
C LYS A 372 9.58 -2.98 49.29
N SER A 373 8.41 -2.66 48.74
CA SER A 373 7.45 -3.64 48.22
C SER A 373 6.67 -3.05 47.06
N PHE A 374 6.09 -3.90 46.22
CA PHE A 374 5.07 -3.48 45.27
C PHE A 374 3.96 -4.52 45.19
N THR A 375 2.77 -4.09 44.81
CA THR A 375 1.65 -4.94 44.38
C THR A 375 1.31 -4.61 42.95
N ARG A 376 1.07 -5.64 42.12
CA ARG A 376 0.76 -5.43 40.70
C ARG A 376 -0.69 -4.96 40.48
N GLN A 377 -1.66 -5.50 41.23
CA GLN A 377 -3.09 -5.17 41.12
C GLN A 377 -3.80 -5.20 42.49
N PRO A 378 -4.39 -4.07 42.95
CA PRO A 378 -4.18 -2.73 42.42
C PRO A 378 -2.70 -2.34 42.49
N PHE A 379 -2.24 -1.56 41.52
CA PHE A 379 -0.84 -1.19 41.45
C PHE A 379 -0.48 -0.27 42.63
N MET A 380 0.51 -0.65 43.42
CA MET A 380 1.03 0.18 44.51
C MET A 380 2.52 -0.12 44.70
N LEU A 381 3.36 0.90 44.71
CA LEU A 381 4.78 0.78 45.02
C LEU A 381 5.08 1.51 46.34
N THR A 382 5.66 0.80 47.29
CA THR A 382 5.98 1.33 48.62
C THR A 382 7.44 1.72 48.69
N PHE A 383 7.70 2.93 49.17
CA PHE A 383 9.04 3.42 49.49
C PHE A 383 9.13 3.79 50.96
N ASP A 384 10.29 3.52 51.55
CA ASP A 384 10.73 4.25 52.73
C ASP A 384 11.44 5.52 52.25
N ALA A 385 11.10 6.67 52.82
CA ALA A 385 11.69 7.96 52.44
C ALA A 385 12.02 8.79 53.67
N GLU A 386 13.09 9.58 53.58
CA GLU A 386 13.38 10.57 54.61
C GLU A 386 12.42 11.75 54.47
N GLN A 387 11.84 12.24 55.56
CA GLN A 387 10.96 13.41 55.55
C GLN A 387 11.67 14.63 54.93
N SER A 388 12.97 14.76 55.19
CA SER A 388 13.85 15.80 54.66
C SER A 388 14.01 15.75 53.13
N SER A 389 13.79 14.59 52.52
CA SER A 389 13.92 14.37 51.08
C SER A 389 12.69 14.79 50.28
N ILE A 390 11.58 15.08 50.97
CA ILE A 390 10.33 15.53 50.37
C ILE A 390 10.40 17.04 50.09
N GLN A 391 10.29 17.40 48.82
CA GLN A 391 10.23 18.79 48.36
C GLN A 391 8.80 19.15 47.95
N GLY A 392 8.42 20.42 48.12
CA GLY A 392 7.09 20.91 47.74
C GLY A 392 6.02 20.76 48.83
N TRP A 393 6.40 20.34 50.05
CA TRP A 393 5.48 20.36 51.19
C TRP A 393 5.12 21.81 51.57
N PRO A 394 3.83 22.12 51.84
CA PRO A 394 3.41 23.49 52.15
C PRO A 394 3.97 23.96 53.51
N PRO A 395 4.19 25.28 53.68
CA PRO A 395 4.59 25.84 54.95
C PRO A 395 3.48 25.70 56.02
N PRO A 396 3.81 25.89 57.31
CA PRO A 396 2.82 25.86 58.38
C PRO A 396 1.65 26.83 58.10
N PRO A 397 0.40 26.45 58.41
CA PRO A 397 -0.73 27.36 58.23
C PRO A 397 -0.53 28.63 59.07
N THR A 398 -0.65 29.79 58.42
CA THR A 398 -0.57 31.09 59.11
C THR A 398 -1.72 31.19 60.10
N ARG A 399 -1.40 31.39 61.39
CA ARG A 399 -2.43 31.63 62.42
C ARG A 399 -3.19 32.90 62.03
N ARG A 400 -4.48 32.78 61.68
CA ARG A 400 -5.35 33.95 61.58
C ARG A 400 -5.36 34.64 62.95
N PRO A 401 -5.14 35.97 63.01
CA PRO A 401 -5.25 36.68 64.27
C PRO A 401 -6.67 36.51 64.81
N PRO A 402 -6.84 36.34 66.14
CA PRO A 402 -8.16 36.16 66.72
C PRO A 402 -9.03 37.36 66.36
N THR A 403 -10.19 37.09 65.75
CA THR A 403 -11.26 38.07 65.58
C THR A 403 -11.63 38.59 66.97
N LYS A 404 -11.23 39.82 67.27
CA LYS A 404 -11.71 40.55 68.45
C LYS A 404 -13.24 40.64 68.32
N LYS A 405 -13.94 40.05 69.30
CA LYS A 405 -15.37 40.23 69.49
C LYS A 405 -15.68 41.65 69.92
#